data_AF-A0A1H9M909-F1
#
_entry.id   AF-A0A1H9M909-F1
#
_cell.length_a   1.000
_cell.length_b   1.000
_cell.length_c   1.000
_cell.angle_alpha   90.00
_cell.angle_beta   90.00
_cell.angle_gamma   90.00
#
_symmetry.space_group_name_H-M   'P 1'
#
loop_
_entity.id
_entity.type
_entity.pdbx_description
1 polymer ?
#
loop_
_entity_poly.entity_id
_entity_poly.type
_entity_poly.pdbx_seq_one_letter_code
_entity_poly.pdbx_strand_id
1 'polypeptide(L)'
;MSDRIASDHPSVDTVRSTCSETATGVKLEVPADDRELFPTDEVVRVVLNGEELFARVERALTGDALSIPGIYETPGQARDPSGATDRLTAWTDEHDVPAGGSVLIDVVEPEFLYGCRAPGETAYYDAREPPTDSLSEIAKDLEDR
;
A
#
# COMPACT_ATOMS: atom_id res chain seq x y z
N MET A 1 11.56 19.76 6.37
CA MET A 1 12.32 18.71 7.07
C MET A 1 11.33 17.59 7.25
N SER A 2 11.53 16.45 6.59
CA SER A 2 10.69 15.27 6.87
C SER A 2 11.19 14.68 8.18
N ASP A 3 10.27 14.41 9.11
CA ASP A 3 10.62 13.67 10.31
C ASP A 3 10.73 12.20 9.92
N ARG A 4 11.84 11.54 10.27
CA ARG A 4 12.04 10.14 9.88
C ARG A 4 11.47 9.25 10.97
N ILE A 5 10.41 8.54 10.64
CA ILE A 5 9.66 7.70 11.58
C ILE A 5 9.96 6.22 11.36
N ALA A 6 10.19 5.48 12.44
CA ALA A 6 10.40 4.03 12.39
C ALA A 6 9.06 3.29 12.39
N SER A 7 9.03 2.09 11.81
CA SER A 7 7.84 1.23 11.77
C SER A 7 7.29 0.83 13.15
N ASP A 8 8.11 0.88 14.21
CA ASP A 8 7.72 0.60 15.59
C ASP A 8 7.40 1.87 16.40
N HIS A 9 7.35 3.03 15.75
CA HIS A 9 7.01 4.28 16.41
C HIS A 9 5.53 4.28 16.85
N PRO A 10 5.17 4.84 18.01
CA PRO A 10 3.80 4.80 18.55
C PRO A 10 2.71 5.47 17.71
N SER A 11 3.07 6.23 16.67
CA SER A 11 2.12 6.86 15.76
C SER A 11 1.94 6.10 14.44
N VAL A 12 2.60 4.94 14.29
CA VAL A 12 2.42 4.05 13.15
C VAL A 12 1.59 2.86 13.59
N ASP A 13 0.43 2.69 12.96
CA ASP A 13 -0.40 1.50 13.18
C ASP A 13 0.03 0.39 12.22
N THR A 14 0.39 -0.79 12.73
CA THR A 14 0.77 -1.94 11.89
C THR A 14 -0.40 -2.89 11.71
N VAL A 15 -0.87 -3.01 10.48
CA VAL A 15 -1.92 -3.95 10.06
C VAL A 15 -1.27 -5.21 9.50
N ARG A 16 -1.70 -6.38 9.98
CA ARG A 16 -1.23 -7.67 9.45
C ARG A 16 -2.12 -8.14 8.32
N SER A 17 -1.76 -7.82 7.08
CA SER A 17 -2.47 -8.28 5.89
C SER A 17 -2.10 -9.72 5.52
N THR A 18 -2.98 -10.37 4.75
CA THR A 18 -2.72 -11.70 4.18
C THR A 18 -2.37 -11.58 2.71
N CYS A 19 -1.25 -12.17 2.31
CA CYS A 19 -0.90 -12.31 0.90
C CYS A 19 -1.70 -13.46 0.29
N SER A 20 -2.51 -13.18 -0.72
CA SER A 20 -3.37 -14.15 -1.40
C SER A 20 -3.04 -14.20 -2.89
N GLU A 21 -2.95 -15.42 -3.43
CA GLU A 21 -2.62 -15.63 -4.84
C GLU A 21 -3.81 -15.23 -5.74
N THR A 22 -3.48 -14.70 -6.92
CA THR A 22 -4.44 -14.33 -7.97
C THR A 22 -4.04 -15.02 -9.27
N ALA A 23 -4.85 -14.88 -10.31
CA ALA A 23 -4.54 -15.47 -11.62
C ALA A 23 -3.25 -14.89 -12.27
N THR A 24 -2.83 -13.69 -11.87
CA THR A 24 -1.75 -12.92 -12.52
C THR A 24 -0.62 -12.49 -11.58
N GLY A 25 -0.66 -12.90 -10.31
CA GLY A 25 0.28 -12.44 -9.28
C GLY A 25 -0.32 -12.62 -7.89
N VAL A 26 -0.08 -11.70 -6.97
CA VAL A 26 -0.61 -11.74 -5.61
C VAL A 26 -1.38 -10.46 -5.27
N LYS A 27 -2.19 -10.51 -4.21
CA LYS A 27 -2.85 -9.36 -3.61
C LYS A 27 -2.71 -9.40 -2.10
N LEU A 28 -2.80 -8.25 -1.44
CA LEU A 28 -2.86 -8.16 0.02
C LEU A 28 -4.31 -7.96 0.47
N GLU A 29 -4.78 -8.79 1.39
CA GLU A 29 -6.12 -8.71 1.96
C GLU A 29 -6.07 -8.02 3.33
N VAL A 30 -6.90 -6.99 3.49
CA VAL A 30 -6.97 -6.20 4.73
C VAL A 30 -7.91 -6.90 5.72
N PRO A 31 -7.46 -7.17 6.97
CA PRO A 31 -8.30 -7.74 8.02
C PRO A 31 -9.55 -6.90 8.28
N ALA A 32 -10.64 -7.55 8.68
CA ALA A 32 -11.92 -6.87 8.89
C ALA A 32 -11.87 -5.76 9.95
N ASP A 33 -11.09 -5.99 11.01
CA ASP A 33 -10.97 -5.06 12.14
C ASP A 33 -10.18 -3.79 11.80
N ASP A 34 -9.36 -3.82 10.73
CA ASP A 34 -8.44 -2.74 10.36
C ASP A 34 -8.88 -1.95 9.12
N ARG A 35 -10.03 -2.27 8.52
CA ARG A 35 -10.48 -1.67 7.25
C ARG A 35 -10.71 -0.16 7.33
N GLU A 36 -11.03 0.35 8.50
CA GLU A 36 -11.23 1.79 8.73
C GLU A 36 -9.96 2.61 8.59
N LEU A 37 -8.78 1.97 8.63
CA LEU A 37 -7.48 2.61 8.42
C LEU A 37 -7.14 2.83 6.95
N PHE A 38 -7.97 2.34 6.03
CA PHE A 38 -7.74 2.38 4.59
C PHE A 38 -8.85 3.13 3.87
N PRO A 39 -8.50 4.06 2.96
CA PRO A 39 -9.49 4.70 2.11
C PRO A 39 -10.02 3.67 1.10
N THR A 40 -11.30 3.78 0.74
CA THR A 40 -11.94 2.83 -0.20
C THR A 40 -11.92 3.35 -1.62
N ASP A 41 -11.54 2.51 -2.58
CA ASP A 41 -11.51 2.80 -4.03
C ASP A 41 -10.53 3.93 -4.43
N GLU A 42 -9.59 4.28 -3.53
CA GLU A 42 -8.62 5.38 -3.65
C GLU A 42 -7.19 4.88 -3.90
N VAL A 43 -6.36 5.76 -4.48
CA VAL A 43 -4.92 5.52 -4.67
C VAL A 43 -4.13 6.14 -3.53
N VAL A 44 -3.29 5.31 -2.90
CA VAL A 44 -2.42 5.70 -1.79
C VAL A 44 -0.96 5.50 -2.17
N ARG A 45 -0.05 6.16 -1.44
CA ARG A 45 1.39 5.91 -1.55
C ARG A 45 1.76 4.71 -0.70
N VAL A 46 2.63 3.87 -1.23
CA VAL A 46 3.16 2.70 -0.53
C VAL A 46 4.68 2.71 -0.62
N VAL A 47 5.35 2.68 0.52
CA VAL A 47 6.79 2.48 0.60
C VAL A 47 7.08 0.99 0.58
N LEU A 48 7.77 0.53 -0.45
CA LEU A 48 8.17 -0.86 -0.64
C LEU A 48 9.69 -0.91 -0.78
N ASN A 49 10.40 -1.62 0.10
CA ASN A 49 11.88 -1.62 0.15
C ASN A 49 12.51 -0.21 0.22
N GLY A 50 11.82 0.77 0.81
CA GLY A 50 12.26 2.16 0.90
C GLY A 50 11.98 3.02 -0.34
N GLU A 51 11.35 2.45 -1.37
CA GLU A 51 10.91 3.18 -2.56
C GLU A 51 9.44 3.57 -2.44
N GLU A 52 9.11 4.84 -2.70
CA GLU A 52 7.72 5.32 -2.76
C GLU A 52 7.08 4.93 -4.09
N LEU A 53 6.06 4.08 -4.01
CA LEU A 53 5.25 3.57 -5.11
C LEU A 53 3.77 3.89 -4.83
N PHE A 54 2.87 3.37 -5.66
CA PHE A 54 1.44 3.63 -5.59
C PHE A 54 0.63 2.34 -5.60
N ALA A 55 -0.42 2.30 -4.80
CA ALA A 55 -1.36 1.19 -4.78
C ALA A 55 -2.77 1.73 -4.74
N ARG A 56 -3.71 0.97 -5.32
CA ARG A 56 -5.13 1.25 -5.16
C ARG A 56 -5.71 0.32 -4.11
N VAL A 57 -6.43 0.88 -3.15
CA VAL A 57 -7.22 0.08 -2.20
C VAL A 57 -8.56 -0.20 -2.87
N GLU A 58 -8.81 -1.46 -3.18
CA GLU A 58 -10.03 -1.89 -3.84
C GLU A 58 -10.96 -2.59 -2.85
N ARG A 59 -12.25 -2.28 -2.97
CA ARG A 59 -13.29 -3.06 -2.31
C ARG A 59 -13.71 -4.23 -3.20
N ALA A 60 -13.96 -5.37 -2.58
CA ALA A 60 -14.52 -6.54 -3.25
C ALA A 60 -15.89 -6.21 -3.89
N LEU A 61 -16.21 -6.92 -4.99
CA LEU A 61 -17.51 -6.79 -5.67
C LEU A 61 -18.70 -7.13 -4.76
N THR A 62 -18.48 -7.96 -3.75
CA THR A 62 -19.48 -8.37 -2.77
C THR A 62 -18.93 -8.24 -1.35
N GLY A 63 -19.74 -7.67 -0.46
CA GLY A 63 -19.37 -7.41 0.93
C GLY A 63 -18.44 -6.21 1.10
N ASP A 64 -17.80 -6.15 2.26
CA ASP A 64 -16.99 -5.00 2.69
C ASP A 64 -15.49 -5.30 2.72
N ALA A 65 -15.04 -6.35 2.02
CA ALA A 65 -13.62 -6.73 2.01
C ALA A 65 -12.79 -5.70 1.25
N LEU A 66 -11.67 -5.28 1.84
CA LEU A 66 -10.68 -4.42 1.20
C LEU A 66 -9.44 -5.24 0.83
N SER A 67 -8.85 -4.92 -0.31
CA SER A 67 -7.60 -5.53 -0.76
C SER A 67 -6.75 -4.55 -1.55
N ILE A 68 -5.46 -4.81 -1.61
CA ILE A 68 -4.49 -4.13 -2.46
C ILE A 68 -4.05 -5.15 -3.52
N PRO A 69 -4.54 -5.04 -4.77
CA PRO A 69 -4.29 -6.03 -5.82
C PRO A 69 -2.90 -5.93 -6.45
N GLY A 70 -2.15 -4.86 -6.19
CA GLY A 70 -0.83 -4.63 -6.75
C GLY A 70 -0.23 -3.30 -6.32
N ILE A 71 1.06 -3.12 -6.59
CA ILE A 71 1.83 -1.89 -6.33
C ILE A 71 2.55 -1.47 -7.60
N TYR A 72 2.50 -0.19 -7.95
CA TYR A 72 2.92 0.34 -9.25
C TYR A 72 3.76 1.60 -9.11
N GLU A 73 4.51 1.95 -10.17
CA GLU A 73 5.44 3.08 -10.16
C GLU A 73 4.73 4.43 -10.25
N THR A 74 3.50 4.46 -10.78
CA THR A 74 2.74 5.71 -10.94
C THR A 74 1.30 5.58 -10.45
N PRO A 75 0.65 6.68 -10.03
CA PRO A 75 -0.76 6.67 -9.67
C PRO A 75 -1.66 6.23 -10.84
N GLY A 76 -1.31 6.60 -12.07
CA GLY A 76 -2.05 6.20 -13.27
C GLY A 76 -2.06 4.68 -13.45
N GLN A 77 -0.90 4.05 -13.28
CA GLN A 77 -0.79 2.58 -13.29
C GLN A 77 -1.56 1.91 -12.15
N ALA A 78 -1.61 2.53 -10.96
CA ALA A 78 -2.43 2.01 -9.87
C ALA A 78 -3.94 2.10 -10.16
N ARG A 79 -4.40 3.09 -10.94
CA ARG A 79 -5.82 3.21 -11.34
C ARG A 79 -6.18 2.28 -12.48
N ASP A 80 -5.30 2.20 -13.47
CA ASP A 80 -5.43 1.34 -14.64
C ASP A 80 -4.15 0.51 -14.79
N PRO A 81 -4.10 -0.68 -14.17
CA PRO A 81 -2.91 -1.52 -14.17
C PRO A 81 -2.69 -2.26 -15.49
N SER A 82 -3.51 -2.00 -16.52
CA SER A 82 -3.40 -2.70 -17.79
C SER A 82 -2.03 -2.43 -18.45
N GLY A 83 -1.22 -3.50 -18.56
CA GLY A 83 0.13 -3.42 -19.10
C GLY A 83 1.19 -2.78 -18.17
N ALA A 84 0.82 -2.46 -16.93
CA ALA A 84 1.76 -2.00 -15.91
C ALA A 84 2.50 -3.18 -15.25
N THR A 85 3.71 -2.92 -14.76
CA THR A 85 4.48 -3.89 -13.99
C THR A 85 4.05 -3.83 -12.53
N ASP A 86 3.45 -4.90 -12.02
CA ASP A 86 3.17 -5.05 -10.59
C ASP A 86 4.47 -5.33 -9.82
N ARG A 87 4.82 -4.42 -8.91
CA ARG A 87 5.98 -4.52 -8.02
C ARG A 87 5.69 -5.37 -6.79
N LEU A 88 4.42 -5.59 -6.43
CA LEU A 88 4.07 -6.41 -5.27
C LEU A 88 4.49 -7.86 -5.46
N THR A 89 4.16 -8.45 -6.61
CA THR A 89 4.52 -9.84 -6.92
C THR A 89 6.04 -10.07 -6.87
N ALA A 90 6.83 -9.18 -7.50
CA ALA A 90 8.28 -9.26 -7.46
C ALA A 90 8.83 -9.13 -6.03
N TRP A 91 8.23 -8.25 -5.23
CA TRP A 91 8.63 -8.05 -3.83
C TRP A 91 8.30 -9.27 -2.95
N THR A 92 7.13 -9.90 -3.11
CA THR A 92 6.79 -11.10 -2.33
C THR A 92 7.71 -12.27 -2.66
N ASP A 93 8.14 -12.39 -3.93
CA ASP A 93 9.11 -13.40 -4.35
C ASP A 93 10.49 -13.15 -3.75
N GLU A 94 10.95 -11.88 -3.71
CA GLU A 94 12.24 -11.49 -3.10
C GLU A 94 12.28 -11.75 -1.59
N HIS A 95 11.16 -11.57 -0.90
CA HIS A 95 11.03 -11.70 0.55
C HIS A 95 10.54 -13.09 1.01
N ASP A 96 10.46 -14.06 0.09
CA ASP A 96 9.97 -15.42 0.35
C ASP A 96 8.59 -15.43 1.05
N VAL A 97 7.68 -14.52 0.69
CA VAL A 97 6.33 -14.44 1.26
C VAL A 97 5.40 -15.38 0.47
N PRO A 98 5.00 -16.54 1.03
CA PRO A 98 4.13 -17.48 0.31
C PRO A 98 2.69 -16.97 0.25
N ALA A 99 1.89 -17.56 -0.65
CA ALA A 99 0.43 -17.44 -0.59
C ALA A 99 -0.10 -17.94 0.77
N GLY A 100 -1.03 -17.18 1.35
CA GLY A 100 -1.50 -17.33 2.74
C GLY A 100 -0.53 -16.76 3.79
N GLY A 101 0.63 -16.25 3.38
CA GLY A 101 1.60 -15.58 4.23
C GLY A 101 1.11 -14.23 4.74
N SER A 102 1.86 -13.64 5.67
CA SER A 102 1.56 -12.31 6.22
C SER A 102 2.45 -11.25 5.61
N VAL A 103 1.87 -10.09 5.34
CA VAL A 103 2.60 -8.86 5.00
C VAL A 103 2.15 -7.78 5.97
N LEU A 104 3.11 -7.04 6.53
CA LEU A 104 2.81 -5.96 7.45
C LEU A 104 2.63 -4.66 6.66
N ILE A 105 1.47 -4.05 6.84
CA ILE A 105 1.15 -2.74 6.29
C ILE A 105 1.20 -1.73 7.42
N ASP A 106 2.16 -0.84 7.38
CA ASP A 106 2.34 0.22 8.36
C ASP A 106 1.58 1.47 7.89
N VAL A 107 0.59 1.91 8.66
CA VAL A 107 -0.14 3.16 8.42
C VAL A 107 0.69 4.30 8.97
N VAL A 108 1.43 4.97 8.09
CA VAL A 108 2.36 6.05 8.49
C VAL A 108 1.62 7.37 8.55
N GLU A 109 0.85 7.66 7.51
CA GLU A 109 -0.08 8.79 7.44
C GLU A 109 -1.40 8.24 6.89
N PRO A 110 -2.47 8.19 7.71
CA PRO A 110 -3.76 7.66 7.29
C PRO A 110 -4.23 8.28 5.97
N GLU A 111 -4.77 7.44 5.10
CA GLU A 111 -5.28 7.80 3.77
C GLU A 111 -4.21 8.30 2.78
N PHE A 112 -2.94 8.44 3.17
CA PHE A 112 -1.90 9.07 2.36
C PHE A 112 -0.67 8.19 2.13
N LEU A 113 -0.01 7.75 3.22
CA LEU A 113 1.27 7.03 3.17
C LEU A 113 1.21 5.76 4.00
N TYR A 114 1.49 4.66 3.31
CA TYR A 114 1.57 3.34 3.90
C TYR A 114 2.97 2.76 3.67
N GLY A 115 3.44 1.93 4.57
CA GLY A 115 4.62 1.11 4.42
C GLY A 115 4.25 -0.34 4.21
N CYS A 116 5.02 -1.07 3.41
CA CYS A 116 4.85 -2.50 3.21
C CYS A 116 6.17 -3.21 3.54
N ARG A 117 6.11 -4.22 4.41
CA ARG A 117 7.30 -4.97 4.84
C ARG A 117 6.98 -6.42 5.20
N ALA A 118 8.00 -7.27 5.15
CA ALA A 118 7.88 -8.64 5.62
C ALA A 118 7.87 -8.69 7.16
N PRO A 119 7.21 -9.68 7.78
CA PRO A 119 7.26 -9.85 9.23
C PRO A 119 8.69 -10.00 9.75
N GLY A 120 9.04 -9.23 10.78
CA GLY A 120 10.38 -9.25 11.40
C GLY A 120 11.34 -8.19 10.84
N GLU A 121 10.94 -7.49 9.78
CA GLU A 121 11.71 -6.36 9.25
C GLU A 121 11.40 -5.06 9.98
N THR A 122 12.38 -4.14 9.97
CA THR A 122 12.23 -2.77 10.44
C THR A 122 12.35 -1.84 9.25
N ALA A 123 11.38 -0.96 9.09
CA ALA A 123 11.37 0.05 8.04
C ALA A 123 11.40 1.45 8.64
N TYR A 124 11.82 2.41 7.83
CA TYR A 124 11.80 3.81 8.19
C TYR A 124 11.15 4.59 7.07
N TYR A 125 10.28 5.52 7.44
CA TYR A 125 9.50 6.32 6.52
C TYR A 125 9.85 7.78 6.71
N ASP A 126 9.86 8.52 5.60
CA ASP A 126 9.88 9.96 5.67
C ASP A 126 8.43 10.40 5.92
N ALA A 127 8.10 10.76 7.16
CA ALA A 127 6.79 11.29 7.48
C ALA A 127 6.61 12.61 6.73
N ARG A 128 5.59 12.65 5.88
CA ARG A 128 5.23 13.83 5.09
C ARG A 128 3.82 14.22 5.51
N GLU A 129 3.65 15.47 5.95
CA GLU A 129 2.29 16.00 6.07
C GLU A 129 1.62 15.93 4.69
N PRO A 130 0.38 15.41 4.61
CA PRO A 130 -0.37 15.47 3.36
C PRO A 130 -0.46 16.94 2.92
N PRO A 131 -0.41 17.25 1.61
CA PRO A 131 -0.57 18.61 1.15
C PRO A 131 -1.88 19.19 1.73
N THR A 132 -1.84 20.46 2.16
CA THR A 132 -2.98 21.18 2.79
C THR A 132 -4.25 21.21 1.94
N ASP A 133 -4.16 20.83 0.67
CA ASP A 133 -5.26 20.69 -0.28
C ASP A 133 -5.38 19.21 -0.68
N SER A 134 -6.37 18.54 -0.07
CA SER A 134 -7.00 17.24 -0.36
C SER A 134 -6.23 16.14 -1.15
N LEU A 135 -6.40 14.89 -0.69
CA LEU A 135 -6.08 13.63 -1.38
C LEU A 135 -6.47 13.58 -2.88
N SER A 136 -7.44 14.40 -3.28
CA SER A 136 -7.82 14.65 -4.68
C SER A 136 -6.71 15.24 -5.57
N GLU A 137 -5.60 15.76 -5.04
CA GLU A 137 -4.47 16.22 -5.87
C GLU A 137 -3.49 15.09 -6.23
N ILE A 138 -3.34 14.03 -5.42
CA ILE A 138 -2.73 12.76 -5.92
C ILE A 138 -3.56 12.20 -7.07
N ALA A 139 -4.87 12.49 -7.07
CA ALA A 139 -5.79 12.16 -8.15
C ALA A 139 -5.52 12.92 -9.46
N LYS A 140 -4.96 14.14 -9.41
CA LYS A 140 -4.74 15.00 -10.59
C LYS A 140 -3.30 15.12 -11.05
N ASP A 141 -2.32 14.90 -10.18
CA ASP A 141 -0.93 15.31 -10.45
C ASP A 141 -0.18 14.42 -11.49
N LEU A 142 -0.86 13.49 -12.16
CA LEU A 142 -0.20 12.64 -13.16
C LEU A 142 -1.11 12.17 -14.31
N GLU A 143 -2.00 13.05 -14.81
CA GLU A 143 -2.50 12.92 -16.20
C GLU A 143 -1.48 13.48 -17.23
N ASP A 144 -0.38 14.09 -16.78
CA ASP A 144 0.69 14.64 -17.61
C ASP A 144 2.04 13.95 -17.35
N ARG A 145 2.29 12.78 -17.97
CA ARG A 145 3.64 12.42 -18.44
C ARG A 145 3.69 11.29 -19.46
#